data_AF-A0A524DNJ1-F1
#
_entry.id   AF-A0A524DNJ1-F1
#
_cell.length_a   1.000
_cell.length_b   1.000
_cell.length_c   1.000
_cell.angle_alpha   90.00
_cell.angle_beta   90.00
_cell.angle_gamma   90.00
#
_symmetry.space_group_name_H-M   'P 1'
#
loop_
_entity.id
_entity.type
_entity.pdbx_description
1 polymer ?
#
loop_
_entity_poly.entity_id
_entity_poly.type
_entity_poly.pdbx_seq_one_letter_code
_entity_poly.pdbx_strand_id
1 'polypeptide(L)'
;MPDVRIKTPNLDDIFERWKTKAGRTQRKQMEKQFGTKGSVFTLEAISAAEYVTPPALKGAAIYFSIKKTIAASSVKEENLVIAPRLGRETFYSFKGSRDIDKDNWKGNEEVPMFESIEPVPCKTCRGNGYIEDKCKPCKGTGKIVETWAVLVGEEQKKEKKTFEYPCGNCYGTGKLPSPCKECGGHKNLYKYEILPVPFKTVAMGIPILHSSLQTKYEKEMGKDLQELIEKVEGIKFSNFKELNNKAEGSLGYWDKNVKKTISASGSDYKTHEKDKDTKIQSQIYLFPMVGLNCKTKKGKKFEIYSIGSAENFMIYSNF
;
A
#
# COMPACT_ATOMS: atom_id res chain seq x y z
N MET A 1 34.91 -17.34 3.31
CA MET A 1 33.88 -18.37 3.60
C MET A 1 34.06 -19.46 2.57
N PRO A 2 34.17 -20.74 2.98
CA PRO A 2 34.30 -21.86 2.04
C PRO A 2 33.17 -21.82 1.02
N ASP A 3 33.42 -22.30 -0.20
CA ASP A 3 32.39 -22.47 -1.22
C ASP A 3 31.35 -23.47 -0.70
N VAL A 4 30.25 -22.95 -0.15
CA VAL A 4 29.13 -23.75 0.34
C VAL A 4 28.45 -24.35 -0.87
N ARG A 5 28.77 -25.61 -1.17
CA ARG A 5 28.14 -26.37 -2.24
C ARG A 5 26.92 -27.09 -1.69
N ILE A 6 25.75 -26.82 -2.26
CA ILE A 6 24.52 -27.54 -1.92
C ILE A 6 24.38 -28.74 -2.84
N LYS A 7 24.16 -29.93 -2.27
CA LYS A 7 23.90 -31.12 -3.07
C LYS A 7 22.45 -31.09 -3.54
N THR A 8 22.23 -31.20 -4.84
CA THR A 8 20.87 -31.31 -5.40
C THR A 8 20.28 -32.70 -5.09
N PRO A 9 18.96 -32.80 -4.84
CA PRO A 9 18.29 -34.08 -4.65
C PRO A 9 18.41 -34.98 -5.88
N ASN A 10 18.50 -36.29 -5.64
CA ASN A 10 18.53 -37.28 -6.71
C ASN A 10 17.13 -37.43 -7.34
N LEU A 11 17.09 -37.83 -8.61
CA LEU A 11 15.85 -38.03 -9.37
C LEU A 11 14.94 -39.08 -8.72
N ASP A 12 15.54 -40.17 -8.23
CA ASP A 12 14.83 -41.24 -7.55
C ASP A 12 14.19 -40.74 -6.25
N ASP A 13 14.92 -39.97 -5.43
CA ASP A 13 14.41 -39.41 -4.18
C ASP A 13 13.24 -38.45 -4.42
N ILE A 14 13.36 -37.61 -5.46
CA ILE A 14 12.28 -36.69 -5.87
C ILE A 14 11.05 -37.49 -6.28
N PHE A 15 11.23 -38.52 -7.11
CA PHE A 15 10.13 -39.33 -7.59
C PHE A 15 9.47 -40.13 -6.47
N GLU A 16 10.23 -40.74 -5.57
CA GLU A 16 9.71 -41.52 -4.43
C GLU A 16 8.91 -40.66 -3.45
N ARG A 17 9.42 -39.46 -3.14
CA ARG A 17 8.73 -38.53 -2.23
C ARG A 17 7.48 -37.95 -2.90
N TRP A 18 7.49 -37.70 -4.21
CA TRP A 18 6.29 -37.40 -4.99
C TRP A 18 5.28 -38.55 -4.94
N LYS A 19 5.72 -39.77 -5.25
CA LYS A 19 4.90 -40.99 -5.28
C LYS A 19 4.21 -41.23 -3.95
N THR A 20 4.93 -41.02 -2.84
CA THR A 20 4.37 -41.13 -1.48
C THR A 20 3.30 -40.07 -1.22
N LYS A 21 3.53 -38.81 -1.62
CA LYS A 21 2.55 -37.71 -1.49
C LYS A 21 1.31 -37.98 -2.35
N ALA A 22 1.49 -38.28 -3.64
CA ALA A 22 0.41 -38.56 -4.59
C ALA A 22 -0.36 -39.85 -4.24
N GLY A 23 0.31 -40.87 -3.71
CA GLY A 23 -0.34 -42.10 -3.24
C GLY A 23 -1.32 -41.88 -2.08
N ARG A 24 -1.06 -40.86 -1.23
CA ARG A 24 -1.95 -40.48 -0.14
C ARG A 24 -3.13 -39.62 -0.60
N THR A 25 -2.89 -38.66 -1.51
CA THR A 25 -3.89 -37.67 -1.90
C THR A 25 -4.67 -38.04 -3.16
N GLN A 26 -4.09 -38.82 -4.07
CA GLN A 26 -4.60 -39.08 -5.43
C GLN A 26 -4.58 -40.58 -5.80
N ARG A 27 -4.76 -41.47 -4.82
CA ARG A 27 -4.64 -42.95 -5.01
C ARG A 27 -5.43 -43.49 -6.21
N LYS A 28 -6.69 -43.08 -6.38
CA LYS A 28 -7.55 -43.53 -7.50
C LYS A 28 -6.98 -43.14 -8.86
N GLN A 29 -6.40 -41.94 -8.95
CA GLN A 29 -5.79 -41.43 -10.18
C GLN A 29 -4.46 -42.13 -10.47
N MET A 30 -3.66 -42.39 -9.44
CA MET A 30 -2.45 -43.21 -9.54
C MET A 30 -2.77 -44.60 -10.11
N GLU A 31 -3.75 -45.29 -9.52
CA GLU A 31 -4.20 -46.60 -10.02
C GLU A 31 -4.71 -46.53 -11.45
N LYS A 32 -5.50 -45.49 -11.78
CA LYS A 32 -5.99 -45.29 -13.16
C LYS A 32 -4.85 -45.13 -14.16
N GLN A 33 -3.76 -44.44 -13.82
CA GLN A 33 -2.70 -44.10 -14.79
C GLN A 33 -1.55 -45.11 -14.84
N PHE A 34 -1.24 -45.75 -13.71
CA PHE A 34 -0.12 -46.67 -13.56
C PHE A 34 -0.55 -48.14 -13.39
N GLY A 35 -1.81 -48.40 -13.02
CA GLY A 35 -2.32 -49.75 -12.83
C GLY A 35 -2.30 -50.58 -14.12
N THR A 36 -1.99 -51.88 -13.97
CA THR A 36 -2.04 -52.86 -15.04
C THR A 36 -3.32 -53.69 -14.92
N LYS A 37 -3.98 -53.97 -16.05
CA LYS A 37 -5.23 -54.73 -16.07
C LYS A 37 -4.97 -56.15 -15.54
N GLY A 38 -5.72 -56.57 -14.52
CA GLY A 38 -5.62 -57.92 -13.94
C GLY A 38 -4.59 -58.07 -12.81
N SER A 39 -3.91 -57.00 -12.39
CA SER A 39 -2.98 -57.02 -11.25
C SER A 39 -3.46 -56.09 -10.12
N VAL A 40 -3.19 -56.46 -8.87
CA VAL A 40 -3.42 -55.56 -7.72
C VAL A 40 -2.49 -54.36 -7.83
N PHE A 41 -3.03 -53.15 -7.70
CA PHE A 41 -2.23 -51.92 -7.78
C PHE A 41 -1.41 -51.70 -6.51
N THR A 42 -0.09 -51.60 -6.66
CA THR A 42 0.85 -51.23 -5.59
C THR A 42 1.74 -50.07 -6.03
N LEU A 43 2.11 -49.21 -5.09
CA LEU A 43 3.01 -48.07 -5.36
C LEU A 43 4.45 -48.54 -5.63
N GLU A 44 4.83 -49.70 -5.12
CA GLU A 44 6.16 -50.31 -5.32
C GLU A 44 6.41 -50.66 -6.80
N ALA A 45 5.35 -50.94 -7.57
CA ALA A 45 5.45 -51.22 -9.00
C ALA A 45 5.72 -49.96 -9.86
N ILE A 46 5.82 -48.77 -9.25
CA ILE A 46 6.08 -47.52 -9.96
C ILE A 46 7.48 -47.04 -9.60
N SER A 47 8.37 -46.96 -10.59
CA SER A 47 9.76 -46.53 -10.43
C SER A 47 10.11 -45.31 -11.29
N ALA A 48 11.08 -44.51 -10.86
CA ALA A 48 11.54 -43.36 -11.62
C ALA A 48 12.12 -43.79 -12.99
N ALA A 49 12.84 -44.91 -13.03
CA ALA A 49 13.49 -45.42 -14.24
C ALA A 49 12.52 -45.69 -15.39
N GLU A 50 11.28 -46.07 -15.08
CA GLU A 50 10.25 -46.34 -16.10
C GLU A 50 9.49 -45.08 -16.54
N TYR A 51 9.22 -44.17 -15.61
CA TYR A 51 8.24 -43.11 -15.83
C TYR A 51 8.83 -41.71 -15.93
N VAL A 52 10.09 -41.49 -15.54
CA VAL A 52 10.81 -40.23 -15.75
C VAL A 52 11.42 -40.25 -17.15
N THR A 53 11.09 -39.23 -17.95
CA THR A 53 11.65 -39.02 -19.29
C THR A 53 12.89 -38.12 -19.19
N PRO A 54 14.10 -38.62 -19.51
CA PRO A 54 15.29 -37.80 -19.54
C PRO A 54 15.25 -36.74 -20.67
N PRO A 55 15.99 -35.61 -20.53
CA PRO A 55 16.79 -35.22 -19.38
C PRO A 55 15.95 -34.58 -18.27
N ALA A 56 16.39 -34.74 -17.02
CA ALA A 56 15.89 -33.92 -15.92
C ALA A 56 16.38 -32.48 -16.07
N LEU A 57 15.48 -31.53 -15.84
CA LEU A 57 15.78 -30.11 -15.92
C LEU A 57 16.39 -29.64 -14.60
N LYS A 58 17.61 -29.10 -14.64
CA LYS A 58 18.22 -28.45 -13.47
C LYS A 58 17.96 -26.95 -13.56
N GLY A 59 17.67 -26.33 -12.44
CA GLY A 59 17.37 -24.90 -12.36
C GLY A 59 17.64 -24.35 -10.98
N ALA A 60 17.32 -23.09 -10.76
CA ALA A 60 17.49 -22.45 -9.47
C ALA A 60 16.26 -21.60 -9.12
N ALA A 61 15.99 -21.49 -7.83
CA ALA A 61 15.03 -20.56 -7.27
C ALA A 61 15.74 -19.54 -6.40
N ILE A 62 15.35 -18.29 -6.54
CA ILE A 62 15.88 -17.19 -5.75
C ILE A 62 14.73 -16.61 -4.96
N TYR A 63 14.90 -16.59 -3.65
CA TYR A 63 13.88 -16.16 -2.72
C TYR A 63 14.39 -15.02 -1.85
N PHE A 64 13.55 -14.02 -1.66
CA PHE A 64 13.71 -13.03 -0.61
C PHE A 64 12.32 -12.50 -0.21
N SER A 65 12.21 -12.00 1.01
CA SER A 65 10.97 -11.42 1.53
C SER A 65 11.11 -9.92 1.67
N ILE A 66 10.05 -9.21 1.33
CA ILE A 66 9.95 -7.77 1.51
C ILE A 66 8.85 -7.42 2.51
N LYS A 67 9.06 -6.36 3.25
CA LYS A 67 8.06 -5.73 4.11
C LYS A 67 7.66 -4.42 3.45
N LYS A 68 6.39 -4.30 3.04
CA LYS A 68 5.86 -3.05 2.50
C LYS A 68 5.27 -2.22 3.63
N THR A 69 5.93 -1.12 3.96
CA THR A 69 5.39 -0.01 4.74
C THR A 69 4.77 0.97 3.77
N ILE A 70 3.45 1.01 3.66
CA ILE A 70 2.78 2.09 2.93
C ILE A 70 3.05 3.36 3.71
N ALA A 71 4.06 4.14 3.32
CA ALA A 71 4.36 5.38 4.01
C ALA A 71 3.25 6.37 3.67
N ALA A 72 2.63 6.91 4.72
CA ALA A 72 1.82 8.09 4.67
C ALA A 72 2.60 9.22 3.96
N SER A 73 2.05 9.75 2.86
CA SER A 73 2.54 10.95 2.20
C SER A 73 2.80 12.05 3.24
N SER A 74 4.01 12.61 3.26
CA SER A 74 4.41 13.63 4.24
C SER A 74 3.86 15.02 3.93
N VAL A 75 3.03 15.16 2.90
CA VAL A 75 2.51 16.47 2.47
C VAL A 75 1.31 16.80 3.35
N LYS A 76 1.48 17.82 4.19
CA LYS A 76 0.39 18.43 4.93
C LYS A 76 -0.15 19.59 4.09
N GLU A 77 -1.39 19.48 3.63
CA GLU A 77 -2.09 20.58 2.99
C GLU A 77 -3.06 21.21 4.00
N GLU A 78 -3.01 22.54 4.11
CA GLU A 78 -3.87 23.32 5.01
C GLU A 78 -4.92 24.07 4.19
N ASN A 79 -6.20 23.92 4.58
CA ASN A 79 -7.31 24.62 3.96
C ASN A 79 -7.97 25.58 4.94
N LEU A 80 -8.40 26.76 4.46
CA LEU A 80 -9.08 27.78 5.24
C LEU A 80 -10.46 28.10 4.65
N VAL A 81 -11.52 27.88 5.42
CA VAL A 81 -12.91 28.00 4.93
C VAL A 81 -13.84 28.71 5.92
N ILE A 82 -14.98 29.19 5.43
CA ILE A 82 -16.09 29.71 6.26
C ILE A 82 -16.97 28.56 6.81
N ALA A 83 -17.66 28.78 7.94
CA ALA A 83 -18.48 27.76 8.60
C ALA A 83 -19.49 27.04 7.66
N PRO A 84 -20.22 27.74 6.75
CA PRO A 84 -21.15 27.06 5.85
C PRO A 84 -20.48 26.14 4.83
N ARG A 85 -19.22 26.41 4.48
CA ARG A 85 -18.42 25.54 3.60
C ARG A 85 -17.85 24.36 4.36
N LEU A 86 -17.41 24.58 5.61
CA LEU A 86 -16.93 23.50 6.49
C LEU A 86 -17.98 22.39 6.63
N GLY A 87 -19.26 22.75 6.85
CA GLY A 87 -20.34 21.77 6.99
C GLY A 87 -20.70 20.99 5.72
N ARG A 88 -20.14 21.34 4.55
CA ARG A 88 -20.32 20.60 3.29
C ARG A 88 -19.19 19.62 3.00
N GLU A 89 -18.07 19.76 3.71
CA GLU A 89 -16.91 18.90 3.54
C GLU A 89 -17.09 17.59 4.32
N THR A 90 -16.58 16.48 3.78
CA THR A 90 -16.60 15.19 4.48
C THR A 90 -15.29 15.00 5.22
N PHE A 91 -15.36 14.98 6.56
CA PHE A 91 -14.20 14.78 7.42
C PHE A 91 -14.10 13.35 7.93
N TYR A 92 -12.88 12.93 8.19
CA TYR A 92 -12.56 11.61 8.72
C TYR A 92 -11.95 11.73 10.10
N SER A 93 -12.28 10.79 10.99
CA SER A 93 -11.74 10.70 12.34
C SER A 93 -11.20 9.29 12.54
N PHE A 94 -9.92 9.20 12.91
CA PHE A 94 -9.24 7.94 13.18
C PHE A 94 -8.94 7.75 14.68
N LYS A 95 -9.51 8.60 15.54
CA LYS A 95 -9.42 8.45 17.00
C LYS A 95 -10.02 7.10 17.42
N GLY A 96 -9.17 6.24 17.99
CA GLY A 96 -9.55 4.91 18.49
C GLY A 96 -9.35 3.75 17.51
N SER A 97 -9.13 4.03 16.22
CA SER A 97 -8.86 3.01 15.19
C SER A 97 -7.46 3.23 14.64
N ARG A 98 -6.47 2.51 15.15
CA ARG A 98 -5.06 2.72 14.79
C ARG A 98 -4.66 2.13 13.44
N ASP A 99 -5.60 1.47 12.76
CA ASP A 99 -5.26 0.42 11.82
C ASP A 99 -6.36 0.23 10.76
N ILE A 100 -6.31 1.00 9.66
CA ILE A 100 -7.25 0.86 8.54
C ILE A 100 -6.73 -0.14 7.51
N ASP A 101 -7.54 -1.13 7.16
CA ASP A 101 -7.19 -2.05 6.08
C ASP A 101 -7.35 -1.35 4.71
N LYS A 102 -6.25 -1.26 3.95
CA LYS A 102 -6.23 -0.59 2.65
C LYS A 102 -7.12 -1.30 1.63
N ASP A 103 -7.23 -2.62 1.68
CA ASP A 103 -8.05 -3.37 0.70
C ASP A 103 -9.55 -3.09 0.87
N ASN A 104 -9.94 -2.67 2.07
CA ASN A 104 -11.32 -2.29 2.39
C ASN A 104 -11.59 -0.78 2.25
N TRP A 105 -10.54 0.02 2.01
CA TRP A 105 -10.65 1.46 1.90
C TRP A 105 -11.07 1.88 0.49
N LYS A 106 -12.15 2.68 0.40
CA LYS A 106 -12.72 3.16 -0.87
C LYS A 106 -12.49 4.66 -1.11
N GLY A 107 -11.88 5.35 -0.16
CA GLY A 107 -11.62 6.79 -0.24
C GLY A 107 -10.25 7.10 -0.84
N ASN A 108 -9.91 8.39 -0.87
CA ASN A 108 -8.56 8.84 -1.19
C ASN A 108 -7.58 8.46 -0.07
N GLU A 109 -6.29 8.34 -0.40
CA GLU A 109 -5.24 8.04 0.60
C GLU A 109 -4.93 9.24 1.51
N GLU A 110 -5.36 10.43 1.10
CA GLU A 110 -5.26 11.69 1.84
C GLU A 110 -6.68 12.25 2.03
N VAL A 111 -7.02 12.60 3.28
CA VAL A 111 -8.37 13.02 3.65
C VAL A 111 -8.38 14.18 4.65
N PRO A 112 -9.41 15.05 4.60
CA PRO A 112 -9.62 16.07 5.62
C PRO A 112 -9.83 15.46 7.01
N MET A 113 -9.03 15.87 7.97
CA MET A 113 -9.09 15.34 9.33
C MET A 113 -10.04 16.15 10.21
N PHE A 114 -10.95 15.47 10.89
CA PHE A 114 -11.89 16.13 11.79
C PHE A 114 -11.15 16.75 13.00
N GLU A 115 -10.11 16.07 13.50
CA GLU A 115 -9.35 16.50 14.67
C GLU A 115 -8.49 17.75 14.45
N SER A 116 -8.22 18.13 13.20
CA SER A 116 -7.36 19.28 12.86
C SER A 116 -8.15 20.58 12.69
N ILE A 117 -9.47 20.55 12.87
CA ILE A 117 -10.34 21.71 12.72
C ILE A 117 -10.05 22.72 13.84
N GLU A 118 -9.56 23.90 13.48
CA GLU A 118 -9.29 24.99 14.42
C GLU A 118 -9.92 26.31 13.95
N PRO A 119 -10.56 27.08 14.86
CA PRO A 119 -11.08 28.39 14.53
C PRO A 119 -9.95 29.42 14.41
N VAL A 120 -9.96 30.18 13.32
CA VAL A 120 -9.02 31.28 13.06
C VAL A 120 -9.81 32.59 12.93
N PRO A 121 -9.53 33.61 13.74
CA PRO A 121 -10.24 34.88 13.64
C PRO A 121 -9.99 35.53 12.27
N CYS A 122 -11.05 36.07 11.66
CA CYS A 122 -10.93 36.74 10.36
C CYS A 122 -10.01 37.97 10.48
N LYS A 123 -8.97 38.01 9.64
CA LYS A 123 -7.98 39.09 9.66
C LYS A 123 -8.58 40.45 9.28
N THR A 124 -9.54 40.46 8.36
CA THR A 124 -10.18 41.70 7.88
C THR A 124 -11.08 42.36 8.93
N CYS A 125 -11.92 41.59 9.64
CA CYS A 125 -12.81 42.15 10.67
C CYS A 125 -12.31 41.96 12.10
N ARG A 126 -11.13 41.35 12.30
CA ARG A 126 -10.52 41.04 13.60
C ARG A 126 -11.46 40.29 14.55
N GLY A 127 -12.29 39.39 14.00
CA GLY A 127 -13.25 38.60 14.79
C GLY A 127 -14.57 39.30 15.11
N ASN A 128 -14.82 40.52 14.62
CA ASN A 128 -16.09 41.22 14.87
C ASN A 128 -17.24 40.70 13.99
N GLY A 129 -16.92 40.15 12.81
CA GLY A 129 -17.89 39.67 11.82
C GLY A 129 -18.45 40.78 10.93
N TYR A 130 -18.24 42.05 11.27
CA TYR A 130 -18.66 43.21 10.49
C TYR A 130 -17.52 44.23 10.37
N ILE A 131 -17.63 45.09 9.37
CA ILE A 131 -16.78 46.27 9.19
C ILE A 131 -17.68 47.48 9.43
N GLU A 132 -17.21 48.42 10.25
CA GLU A 132 -17.95 49.65 10.52
C GLU A 132 -17.57 50.70 9.49
N ASP A 133 -18.48 50.98 8.56
CA ASP A 133 -18.31 52.06 7.61
C ASP A 133 -18.96 53.35 8.15
N LYS A 134 -18.42 54.50 7.76
CA LYS A 134 -19.05 55.80 8.07
C LYS A 134 -20.43 55.85 7.43
N CYS A 135 -21.44 56.22 8.21
CA CYS A 135 -22.79 56.40 7.71
C CYS A 135 -22.80 57.56 6.70
N LYS A 136 -23.09 57.27 5.42
CA LYS A 136 -23.07 58.24 4.32
C LYS A 136 -23.95 59.49 4.58
N PRO A 137 -25.22 59.36 5.02
CA PRO A 137 -26.09 60.52 5.28
C PRO A 137 -25.56 61.51 6.32
N CYS A 138 -25.00 61.03 7.44
CA CYS A 138 -24.46 61.90 8.49
C CYS A 138 -22.93 62.06 8.40
N LYS A 139 -22.29 61.53 7.37
CA LYS A 139 -20.82 61.53 7.18
C LYS A 139 -20.02 61.04 8.40
N GLY A 140 -20.62 60.21 9.25
CA GLY A 140 -19.98 59.70 10.47
C GLY A 140 -20.31 60.44 11.76
N THR A 141 -21.08 61.52 11.74
CA THR A 141 -21.38 62.33 12.95
C THR A 141 -22.49 61.75 13.82
N GLY A 142 -23.31 60.84 13.27
CA GLY A 142 -24.49 60.31 13.94
C GLY A 142 -25.69 61.26 13.98
N LYS A 143 -25.53 62.51 13.55
CA LYS A 143 -26.56 63.55 13.59
C LYS A 143 -26.76 64.20 12.22
N ILE A 144 -27.99 64.58 11.92
CA ILE A 144 -28.29 65.47 10.79
C ILE A 144 -28.49 66.87 11.37
N VAL A 145 -27.79 67.84 10.79
CA VAL A 145 -27.89 69.25 11.17
C VAL A 145 -28.62 69.97 10.05
N GLU A 146 -29.81 70.47 10.34
CA GLU A 146 -30.58 71.29 9.42
C GLU A 146 -30.65 72.72 9.95
N THR A 147 -30.59 73.69 9.05
CA THR A 147 -30.75 75.10 9.41
C THR A 147 -32.15 75.54 9.02
N TRP A 148 -32.98 75.84 10.01
CA TRP A 148 -34.35 76.29 9.80
C TRP A 148 -34.43 77.81 9.99
N ALA A 149 -35.24 78.47 9.17
CA ALA A 149 -35.59 79.86 9.39
C ALA A 149 -36.74 79.90 10.40
N VAL A 150 -36.47 80.42 11.60
CA VAL A 150 -37.43 80.54 12.69
C VAL A 150 -37.77 82.00 12.88
N LEU A 151 -39.07 82.32 12.92
CA LEU A 151 -39.55 83.66 13.22
C LEU A 151 -39.56 83.83 14.74
N VAL A 152 -38.86 84.84 15.26
CA VAL A 152 -38.73 85.07 16.71
C VAL A 152 -39.25 86.46 17.06
N GLY A 153 -40.08 86.54 18.11
CA GLY A 153 -40.70 87.78 18.60
C GLY A 153 -41.99 88.20 17.86
N GLU A 154 -42.67 89.22 18.37
CA GLU A 154 -43.92 89.75 17.80
C GLU A 154 -43.72 90.34 16.39
N GLU A 155 -42.54 90.92 16.13
CA GLU A 155 -42.15 91.45 14.81
C GLU A 155 -41.81 90.35 13.78
N GLN A 156 -41.87 89.07 14.16
CA GLN A 156 -41.56 87.91 13.30
C GLN A 156 -40.19 88.02 12.60
N LYS A 157 -39.14 88.39 13.34
CA LYS A 157 -37.80 88.53 12.78
C LYS A 157 -37.24 87.15 12.39
N LYS A 158 -36.81 87.00 11.13
CA LYS A 158 -36.24 85.73 10.61
C LYS A 158 -34.83 85.51 11.17
N GLU A 159 -34.70 84.56 12.08
CA GLU A 159 -33.42 84.05 12.56
C GLU A 159 -33.16 82.65 12.00
N LYS A 160 -31.90 82.31 11.73
CA LYS A 160 -31.52 80.93 11.37
C LYS A 160 -31.15 80.18 12.63
N LYS A 161 -31.96 79.19 13.01
CA LYS A 161 -31.64 78.28 14.12
C LYS A 161 -31.30 76.90 13.57
N THR A 162 -30.26 76.30 14.12
CA THR A 162 -29.85 74.93 13.79
C THR A 162 -30.67 73.95 14.62
N PHE A 163 -31.23 72.93 13.97
CA PHE A 163 -31.90 71.81 14.59
C PHE A 163 -31.08 70.54 14.35
N GLU A 164 -30.70 69.86 15.44
CA GLU A 164 -29.97 68.60 15.38
C GLU A 164 -30.87 67.45 15.81
N TYR A 165 -30.88 66.39 15.01
CA TYR A 165 -31.61 65.17 15.34
C TYR A 165 -30.79 63.92 14.95
N PRO A 166 -31.02 62.78 15.62
CA PRO A 166 -30.28 61.55 15.33
C PRO A 166 -30.52 61.10 13.89
N CYS A 167 -29.45 60.69 13.21
CA CYS A 167 -29.53 60.19 11.85
C CYS A 167 -30.32 58.89 11.81
N GLY A 168 -31.44 58.86 11.08
CA GLY A 168 -32.33 57.69 10.99
C GLY A 168 -31.67 56.42 10.43
N ASN A 169 -30.60 56.55 9.64
CA ASN A 169 -29.94 55.38 9.04
C ASN A 169 -28.94 54.70 9.97
N CYS A 170 -28.29 55.44 10.88
CA CYS A 170 -27.35 54.87 11.85
C CYS A 170 -27.84 54.97 13.30
N TYR A 171 -29.06 55.47 13.50
CA TYR A 171 -29.72 55.67 14.78
C TYR A 171 -28.82 56.38 15.82
N GLY A 172 -28.07 57.40 15.38
CA GLY A 172 -27.20 58.18 16.26
C GLY A 172 -25.75 57.69 16.39
N THR A 173 -25.42 56.49 15.91
CA THR A 173 -24.07 55.89 16.09
C THR A 173 -23.01 56.44 15.14
N GLY A 174 -23.42 57.06 14.04
CA GLY A 174 -22.52 57.54 12.97
C GLY A 174 -21.94 56.43 12.09
N LYS A 175 -22.18 55.16 12.42
CA LYS A 175 -21.56 54.01 11.75
C LYS A 175 -22.63 53.02 11.30
N LEU A 176 -22.35 52.31 10.21
CA LEU A 176 -23.20 51.23 9.71
C LEU A 176 -22.38 49.93 9.68
N PRO A 177 -22.78 48.90 10.43
CA PRO A 177 -22.11 47.61 10.36
C PRO A 177 -22.47 46.94 9.03
N SER A 178 -21.47 46.72 8.18
CA SER A 178 -21.60 45.87 6.99
C SER A 178 -21.01 44.49 7.28
N PRO A 179 -21.66 43.37 6.90
CA PRO A 179 -21.10 42.05 7.13
C PRO A 179 -19.76 41.94 6.41
N CYS A 180 -18.75 41.44 7.12
CA CYS A 180 -17.41 41.30 6.56
C CYS A 180 -17.48 40.33 5.37
N LYS A 181 -17.03 40.78 4.19
CA LYS A 181 -17.09 39.99 2.95
C LYS A 181 -16.25 38.72 3.01
N GLU A 182 -15.13 38.74 3.73
CA GLU A 182 -14.20 37.62 3.83
C GLU A 182 -14.78 36.48 4.70
N CYS A 183 -15.35 36.80 5.86
CA CYS A 183 -15.92 35.79 6.75
C CYS A 183 -17.45 35.64 6.64
N GLY A 184 -18.10 36.41 5.76
CA GLY A 184 -19.55 36.41 5.57
C GLY A 184 -20.37 36.72 6.83
N GLY A 185 -19.82 37.45 7.80
CA GLY A 185 -20.50 37.67 9.10
C GLY A 185 -20.13 36.70 10.22
N HIS A 186 -19.42 35.60 9.93
CA HIS A 186 -19.23 34.49 10.89
C HIS A 186 -18.12 34.68 11.93
N LYS A 187 -17.45 35.84 11.96
CA LYS A 187 -16.33 36.21 12.87
C LYS A 187 -15.05 35.38 12.67
N ASN A 188 -15.18 34.07 12.57
CA ASN A 188 -14.08 33.12 12.42
C ASN A 188 -14.14 32.42 11.05
N LEU A 189 -12.96 32.13 10.53
CA LEU A 189 -12.71 31.10 9.54
C LEU A 189 -12.30 29.81 10.28
N TYR A 190 -12.31 28.68 9.59
CA TYR A 190 -11.89 27.39 10.13
C TYR A 190 -10.78 26.86 9.26
N LYS A 191 -9.65 26.54 9.89
CA LYS A 191 -8.56 25.82 9.23
C LYS A 191 -8.68 24.34 9.53
N TYR A 192 -8.30 23.50 8.58
CA TYR A 192 -8.15 22.06 8.79
C TYR A 192 -7.01 21.52 7.93
N GLU A 193 -6.40 20.44 8.39
CA GLU A 193 -5.33 19.71 7.71
C GLU A 193 -5.93 18.53 6.92
N ILE A 194 -5.45 18.35 5.68
CA ILE A 194 -5.59 17.10 4.93
C ILE A 194 -4.39 16.24 5.29
N LEU A 195 -4.64 15.07 5.90
CA LEU A 195 -3.60 14.13 6.32
C LEU A 195 -3.81 12.77 5.64
N PRO A 196 -2.72 12.00 5.49
CA PRO A 196 -2.80 10.63 5.00
C PRO A 196 -3.57 9.72 5.97
N VAL A 197 -4.30 8.76 5.40
CA VAL A 197 -5.04 7.75 6.14
C VAL A 197 -4.06 6.80 6.86
N PRO A 198 -4.26 6.50 8.16
CA PRO A 198 -3.40 5.60 8.93
C PRO A 198 -3.70 4.14 8.58
N PHE A 199 -3.25 3.69 7.40
CA PHE A 199 -3.39 2.31 6.98
C PHE A 199 -2.59 1.35 7.88
N LYS A 200 -3.16 0.17 8.14
CA LYS A 200 -2.45 -0.98 8.70
C LYS A 200 -1.18 -1.18 7.89
N THR A 201 -0.05 -1.16 8.58
CA THR A 201 1.16 -1.75 8.03
C THR A 201 0.94 -3.25 7.99
N VAL A 202 0.52 -3.77 6.83
CA VAL A 202 0.41 -5.22 6.64
C VAL A 202 1.83 -5.77 6.65
N ALA A 203 2.30 -6.14 7.84
CA ALA A 203 3.60 -6.71 8.11
C ALA A 203 3.64 -8.20 7.73
N MET A 204 3.08 -8.57 6.58
CA MET A 204 3.31 -9.88 6.01
C MET A 204 4.54 -9.76 5.13
N GLY A 205 5.60 -10.51 5.45
CA GLY A 205 6.72 -10.67 4.54
C GLY A 205 6.16 -11.19 3.21
N ILE A 206 6.15 -10.34 2.18
CA ILE A 206 5.68 -10.72 0.86
C ILE A 206 6.79 -11.58 0.26
N PRO A 207 6.54 -12.87 0.00
CA PRO A 207 7.55 -13.74 -0.57
C PRO A 207 7.74 -13.38 -2.05
N ILE A 208 8.97 -13.04 -2.42
CA ILE A 208 9.38 -12.88 -3.80
C ILE A 208 10.20 -14.10 -4.16
N LEU A 209 9.70 -14.88 -5.12
CA LEU A 209 10.35 -16.06 -5.65
C LEU A 209 10.48 -15.93 -7.16
N HIS A 210 11.70 -16.10 -7.65
CA HIS A 210 11.96 -16.26 -9.09
C HIS A 210 12.51 -17.65 -9.35
N SER A 211 11.88 -18.41 -10.23
CA SER A 211 12.39 -19.72 -10.66
C SER A 211 12.96 -19.66 -12.07
N SER A 212 14.05 -20.38 -12.32
CA SER A 212 14.61 -20.52 -13.67
C SER A 212 13.85 -21.53 -14.53
N LEU A 213 13.00 -22.35 -13.91
CA LEU A 213 12.15 -23.33 -14.58
C LEU A 213 10.73 -22.79 -14.90
N GLN A 214 10.43 -21.53 -14.54
CA GLN A 214 9.18 -20.81 -14.83
C GLN A 214 7.92 -21.64 -14.53
N THR A 215 7.84 -22.18 -13.32
CA THR A 215 6.76 -23.10 -12.96
C THR A 215 5.48 -22.33 -12.64
N LYS A 216 4.31 -22.92 -12.90
CA LYS A 216 3.03 -22.35 -12.46
C LYS A 216 2.84 -22.33 -10.92
N TYR A 217 3.74 -22.98 -10.19
CA TYR A 217 3.69 -23.14 -8.74
C TYR A 217 4.48 -22.06 -7.99
N GLU A 218 5.09 -21.07 -8.67
CA GLU A 218 5.92 -20.05 -8.01
C GLU A 218 5.22 -19.35 -6.85
N LYS A 219 3.91 -19.05 -6.97
CA LYS A 219 3.13 -18.43 -5.90
C LYS A 219 2.95 -19.35 -4.68
N GLU A 220 2.71 -20.64 -4.92
CA GLU A 220 2.56 -21.65 -3.86
C GLU A 220 3.91 -21.90 -3.19
N MET A 221 4.95 -22.13 -4.00
CA MET A 221 6.34 -22.27 -3.54
C MET A 221 6.80 -21.09 -2.69
N GLY A 222 6.47 -19.85 -3.09
CA GLY A 222 6.83 -18.65 -2.33
C GLY A 222 6.17 -18.61 -0.96
N LYS A 223 4.90 -19.00 -0.85
CA LYS A 223 4.18 -19.09 0.43
C LYS A 223 4.74 -20.20 1.32
N ASP A 224 4.91 -21.40 0.76
CA ASP A 224 5.46 -22.54 1.48
C ASP A 224 6.89 -22.26 1.96
N LEU A 225 7.72 -21.59 1.14
CA LEU A 225 9.04 -21.13 1.55
C LEU A 225 8.96 -20.10 2.68
N GLN A 226 8.02 -19.16 2.64
CA GLN A 226 7.85 -18.19 3.73
C GLN A 226 7.56 -18.86 5.07
N GLU A 227 6.78 -19.95 5.07
CA GLU A 227 6.40 -20.69 6.28
C GLU A 227 7.44 -21.72 6.71
N LEU A 228 8.16 -22.32 5.75
CA LEU A 228 9.04 -23.47 5.96
C LEU A 228 10.50 -23.19 5.59
N ILE A 229 10.92 -21.92 5.54
CA ILE A 229 12.28 -21.54 5.11
C ILE A 229 13.38 -22.22 5.93
N GLU A 230 13.11 -22.51 7.21
CA GLU A 230 14.06 -23.17 8.11
C GLU A 230 14.15 -24.68 7.87
N LYS A 231 13.11 -25.27 7.26
CA LYS A 231 13.04 -26.70 6.94
C LYS A 231 13.55 -27.01 5.55
N VAL A 232 13.68 -26.02 4.68
CA VAL A 232 14.19 -26.18 3.31
C VAL A 232 15.60 -25.64 3.27
N GLU A 233 16.55 -26.51 2.97
CA GLU A 233 17.95 -26.11 2.95
C GLU A 233 18.26 -25.32 1.66
N GLY A 234 18.81 -24.13 1.84
CA GLY A 234 19.19 -23.21 0.77
C GLY A 234 20.41 -22.38 1.19
N ILE A 235 21.09 -21.81 0.20
CA ILE A 235 22.31 -21.05 0.43
C ILE A 235 21.94 -19.58 0.62
N LYS A 236 22.40 -19.01 1.72
CA LYS A 236 22.14 -17.61 2.09
C LYS A 236 23.22 -16.70 1.53
N PHE A 237 22.79 -15.59 0.95
CA PHE A 237 23.64 -14.55 0.40
C PHE A 237 23.30 -13.18 0.99
N SER A 238 24.33 -12.39 1.22
CA SER A 238 24.17 -11.04 1.76
C SER A 238 23.71 -10.03 0.71
N ASN A 239 24.11 -10.23 -0.56
CA ASN A 239 23.79 -9.33 -1.66
C ASN A 239 23.86 -10.07 -3.02
N PHE A 240 23.26 -9.46 -4.05
CA PHE A 240 23.22 -10.03 -5.40
C PHE A 240 24.59 -10.10 -6.10
N LYS A 241 25.57 -9.27 -5.71
CA LYS A 241 26.94 -9.35 -6.25
C LYS A 241 27.61 -10.64 -5.78
N GLU A 242 27.44 -10.97 -4.51
CA GLU A 242 27.92 -12.22 -3.93
C GLU A 242 27.23 -13.43 -4.55
N LEU A 243 25.89 -13.39 -4.67
CA LEU A 243 25.09 -14.44 -5.32
C LEU A 243 25.60 -14.69 -6.74
N ASN A 244 25.73 -13.64 -7.56
CA ASN A 244 26.13 -13.79 -8.96
C ASN A 244 27.54 -14.39 -9.13
N ASN A 245 28.46 -14.11 -8.20
CA ASN A 245 29.83 -14.61 -8.26
C ASN A 245 29.95 -16.06 -7.77
N LYS A 246 29.11 -16.48 -6.81
CA LYS A 246 29.24 -17.79 -6.14
C LYS A 246 28.19 -18.82 -6.57
N ALA A 247 27.11 -18.41 -7.24
CA ALA A 247 25.99 -19.30 -7.55
C ALA A 247 26.40 -20.49 -8.42
N GLU A 248 27.31 -20.32 -9.37
CA GLU A 248 27.81 -21.41 -10.22
C GLU A 248 28.53 -22.50 -9.40
N GLY A 249 29.49 -22.11 -8.56
CA GLY A 249 30.21 -23.05 -7.68
C GLY A 249 29.28 -23.68 -6.63
N SER A 250 28.31 -22.91 -6.15
CA SER A 250 27.32 -23.32 -5.16
C SER A 250 26.35 -24.39 -5.68
N LEU A 251 25.83 -24.21 -6.89
CA LEU A 251 24.88 -25.13 -7.54
C LEU A 251 25.59 -26.31 -8.22
N GLY A 252 26.82 -26.11 -8.68
CA GLY A 252 27.56 -27.10 -9.48
C GLY A 252 27.04 -27.28 -10.90
N TYR A 253 26.17 -26.37 -11.36
CA TYR A 253 25.71 -26.25 -12.74
C TYR A 253 25.37 -24.79 -13.02
N TRP A 254 25.44 -24.43 -14.30
CA TRP A 254 25.18 -23.07 -14.74
C TRP A 254 24.56 -23.08 -16.13
N ASP A 255 23.39 -22.48 -16.25
CA ASP A 255 22.73 -22.31 -17.53
C ASP A 255 22.27 -20.86 -17.76
N LYS A 256 21.86 -20.58 -19.01
CA LYS A 256 21.41 -19.25 -19.40
C LYS A 256 20.16 -18.80 -18.64
N ASN A 257 19.30 -19.74 -18.21
CA ASN A 257 18.06 -19.44 -17.50
C ASN A 257 18.36 -19.04 -16.06
N VAL A 258 19.23 -19.77 -15.35
CA VAL A 258 19.71 -19.44 -14.01
C VAL A 258 20.33 -18.04 -14.00
N LYS A 259 21.19 -17.72 -14.97
CA LYS A 259 21.78 -16.38 -15.08
C LYS A 259 20.72 -15.28 -15.29
N LYS A 260 19.71 -15.54 -16.13
CA LYS A 260 18.58 -14.62 -16.36
C LYS A 260 17.76 -14.43 -15.08
N THR A 261 17.47 -15.50 -14.36
CA THR A 261 16.71 -15.47 -13.10
C THR A 261 17.45 -14.67 -12.03
N ILE A 262 18.77 -14.85 -11.88
CA ILE A 262 19.60 -14.03 -10.98
C ILE A 262 19.53 -12.55 -11.36
N SER A 263 19.64 -12.24 -12.65
CA SER A 263 19.60 -10.85 -13.14
C SER A 263 18.23 -10.20 -12.93
N ALA A 264 17.14 -10.94 -13.19
CA ALA A 264 15.76 -10.49 -12.98
C ALA A 264 15.50 -10.24 -11.49
N SER A 265 15.81 -11.23 -10.64
CA SER A 265 15.67 -11.12 -9.18
C SER A 265 16.49 -9.96 -8.62
N GLY A 266 17.70 -9.73 -9.14
CA GLY A 266 18.54 -8.62 -8.73
C GLY A 266 18.00 -7.26 -9.15
N SER A 267 17.27 -7.21 -10.26
CA SER A 267 16.59 -5.98 -10.72
C SER A 267 15.39 -5.67 -9.83
N ASP A 268 14.58 -6.68 -9.51
CA ASP A 268 13.42 -6.54 -8.63
C ASP A 268 13.84 -6.19 -7.20
N TYR A 269 14.90 -6.83 -6.68
CA TYR A 269 15.48 -6.47 -5.39
C TYR A 269 15.90 -5.00 -5.33
N LYS A 270 16.59 -4.49 -6.36
CA LYS A 270 16.99 -3.07 -6.43
C LYS A 270 15.79 -2.13 -6.52
N THR A 271 14.73 -2.54 -7.22
CA THR A 271 13.48 -1.76 -7.29
C THR A 271 12.86 -1.64 -5.90
N HIS A 272 12.78 -2.75 -5.15
CA HIS A 272 12.27 -2.77 -3.79
C HIS A 272 13.19 -2.10 -2.75
N GLU A 273 14.50 -2.11 -2.96
CA GLU A 273 15.46 -1.42 -2.09
C GLU A 273 15.40 0.11 -2.26
N LYS A 274 15.08 0.59 -3.47
CA LYS A 274 14.91 2.03 -3.76
C LYS A 274 13.52 2.55 -3.39
N ASP A 275 12.55 1.66 -3.28
CA ASP A 275 11.19 2.01 -2.90
C ASP A 275 11.17 2.40 -1.41
N LYS A 276 10.79 3.66 -1.14
CA LYS A 276 10.70 4.20 0.23
C LYS A 276 9.68 3.45 1.08
N ASP A 277 8.71 2.82 0.41
CA ASP A 277 7.63 2.07 1.05
C ASP A 277 7.99 0.60 1.25
N THR A 278 9.17 0.15 0.85
CA THR A 278 9.55 -1.25 0.92
C THR A 278 10.87 -1.43 1.67
N LYS A 279 10.91 -2.39 2.59
CA LYS A 279 12.12 -2.81 3.30
C LYS A 279 12.35 -4.28 3.05
N ILE A 280 13.55 -4.64 2.57
CA ILE A 280 13.96 -6.04 2.48
C ILE A 280 14.05 -6.63 3.90
N GLN A 281 13.36 -7.74 4.14
CA GLN A 281 13.27 -8.36 5.46
C GLN A 281 14.21 -9.55 5.63
N SER A 282 14.39 -10.38 4.60
CA SER A 282 15.27 -11.55 4.67
C SER A 282 16.56 -11.36 3.87
N GLN A 283 17.54 -12.23 4.15
CA GLN A 283 18.64 -12.47 3.22
C GLN A 283 18.12 -13.03 1.89
N ILE A 284 19.00 -13.06 0.89
CA ILE A 284 18.72 -13.67 -0.41
C ILE A 284 19.04 -15.15 -0.29
N TYR A 285 18.08 -16.00 -0.61
CA TYR A 285 18.25 -17.45 -0.61
C TYR A 285 18.35 -17.95 -2.04
N LEU A 286 19.29 -18.87 -2.26
CA LEU A 286 19.43 -19.65 -3.48
C LEU A 286 19.08 -21.10 -3.18
N PHE A 287 18.08 -21.61 -3.89
CA PHE A 287 17.67 -23.01 -3.82
C PHE A 287 17.98 -23.71 -5.14
N PRO A 288 18.59 -24.90 -5.12
CA PRO A 288 18.61 -25.74 -6.30
C PRO A 288 17.19 -26.22 -6.60
N MET A 289 16.85 -26.26 -7.88
CA MET A 289 15.59 -26.81 -8.37
C MET A 289 15.84 -27.91 -9.38
N VAL A 290 15.02 -28.96 -9.33
CA VAL A 290 15.02 -30.03 -10.34
C VAL A 290 13.60 -30.27 -10.83
N GLY A 291 13.41 -30.21 -12.15
CA GLY A 291 12.18 -30.56 -12.84
C GLY A 291 12.29 -31.92 -13.52
N LEU A 292 11.35 -32.82 -13.24
CA LEU A 292 11.21 -34.11 -13.88
C LEU A 292 10.03 -34.06 -14.85
N ASN A 293 10.29 -34.41 -16.10
CA ASN A 293 9.23 -34.69 -17.07
C ASN A 293 8.84 -36.15 -16.93
N CYS A 294 7.58 -36.44 -16.71
CA CYS A 294 7.10 -37.80 -16.50
C CYS A 294 6.02 -38.17 -17.50
N LYS A 295 5.98 -39.45 -17.88
CA LYS A 295 4.97 -40.02 -18.77
C LYS A 295 4.47 -41.33 -18.20
N THR A 296 3.18 -41.40 -17.90
CA THR A 296 2.51 -42.61 -17.41
C THR A 296 2.45 -43.69 -18.49
N LYS A 297 2.19 -44.95 -18.08
CA LYS A 297 1.96 -46.07 -19.00
C LYS A 297 0.83 -45.81 -20.00
N LYS A 298 -0.19 -45.04 -19.59
CA LYS A 298 -1.32 -44.63 -20.44
C LYS A 298 -1.05 -43.37 -21.26
N GLY A 299 0.17 -42.85 -21.27
CA GLY A 299 0.59 -41.72 -22.08
C GLY A 299 0.26 -40.34 -21.53
N LYS A 300 -0.41 -40.24 -20.36
CA LYS A 300 -0.57 -38.95 -19.66
C LYS A 300 0.81 -38.42 -19.27
N LYS A 301 1.10 -37.18 -19.66
CA LYS A 301 2.31 -36.44 -19.28
C LYS A 301 2.04 -35.60 -18.04
N PHE A 302 3.04 -35.49 -17.18
CA PHE A 302 3.01 -34.64 -16.01
C PHE A 302 4.43 -34.24 -15.63
N GLU A 303 4.56 -33.25 -14.76
CA GLU A 303 5.82 -32.67 -14.32
C GLU A 303 5.87 -32.68 -12.81
N ILE A 304 7.05 -32.99 -12.28
CA ILE A 304 7.36 -32.91 -10.86
C ILE A 304 8.49 -31.88 -10.69
N TYR A 305 8.29 -30.91 -9.82
CA TYR A 305 9.31 -29.93 -9.46
C TYR A 305 9.73 -30.13 -8.02
N SER A 306 11.03 -30.05 -7.78
CA SER A 306 11.64 -30.02 -6.46
C SER A 306 12.42 -28.73 -6.24
N ILE A 307 12.48 -28.30 -4.98
CA ILE A 307 13.22 -27.11 -4.53
C ILE A 307 13.84 -27.40 -3.16
N GLY A 308 15.15 -27.21 -3.01
CA GLY A 308 15.91 -27.49 -1.79
C GLY A 308 17.01 -28.55 -1.96
N SER A 309 17.76 -28.85 -0.90
CA SER A 309 18.89 -29.77 -0.94
C SER A 309 18.49 -31.25 -1.07
N ALA A 310 19.48 -32.12 -1.22
CA ALA A 310 19.29 -33.56 -1.20
C ALA A 310 18.67 -34.07 0.11
N GLU A 311 18.95 -33.43 1.23
CA GLU A 311 18.40 -33.82 2.53
C GLU A 311 17.00 -33.24 2.73
N ASN A 312 16.82 -31.97 2.35
CA ASN A 312 15.63 -31.19 2.69
C ASN A 312 15.10 -30.38 1.50
N PHE A 313 14.09 -30.94 0.84
CA PHE A 313 13.43 -30.34 -0.33
C PHE A 313 11.91 -30.49 -0.31
N MET A 314 11.23 -29.59 -1.03
CA MET A 314 9.79 -29.62 -1.27
C MET A 314 9.46 -30.16 -2.64
N ILE A 315 8.21 -30.61 -2.84
CA ILE A 315 7.73 -31.20 -4.10
C ILE A 315 6.38 -30.64 -4.51
N TYR A 316 6.31 -30.30 -5.80
CA TYR A 316 5.12 -29.80 -6.50
C TYR A 316 4.91 -30.62 -7.77
N SER A 317 3.67 -30.91 -8.15
CA SER A 317 3.41 -31.65 -9.39
C SER A 317 2.05 -31.29 -10.00
N ASN A 318 1.95 -31.36 -11.33
CA ASN A 318 0.68 -31.20 -12.05
C ASN A 318 -0.05 -32.53 -12.33
N PHE A 319 0.32 -33.60 -11.61
CA PHE A 319 -0.23 -34.93 -11.83
C PHE A 319 -1.74 -35.02 -11.64
#